data_AF-A0A9J7IGA1-F1
#
_entry.id   AF-A0A9J7IGA1-F1
#
_cell.length_a   1.000
_cell.length_b   1.000
_cell.length_c   1.000
_cell.angle_alpha   90.00
_cell.angle_beta   90.00
_cell.angle_gamma   90.00
#
_symmetry.space_group_name_H-M   'P 1'
#
loop_
_entity.id
_entity.type
_entity.pdbx_description
1 polymer ?
#
loop_
_entity_poly.entity_id
_entity_poly.type
_entity_poly.pdbx_seq_one_letter_code
_entity_poly.pdbx_strand_id
1 'polypeptide(L)' 'MRIVIFKKNGVQAMVEFDSLESATRARENLNGADIYSGCCTLKIDFAKPEKLNVYKNEPETSWDYTLATAG' A
#
# COMPACT_ATOMS: atom_id res chain seq x y z
N MET A 1 -4.22 0.78 -8.97
CA MET A 1 -4.06 0.63 -7.51
C MET A 1 -3.84 -0.83 -7.15
N ARG A 2 -2.70 -1.13 -6.52
CA ARG A 2 -2.34 -2.49 -6.10
C ARG A 2 -1.75 -2.46 -4.69
N ILE A 3 -1.93 -3.52 -3.94
CA ILE A 3 -1.42 -3.64 -2.57
C ILE A 3 -0.74 -4.98 -2.40
N VAL A 4 0.43 -4.98 -1.76
CA VAL A 4 1.14 -6.18 -1.33
C VAL A 4 1.56 -6.01 0.12
N ILE A 5 1.29 -7.01 0.95
CA ILE A 5 1.57 -7.04 2.39
C ILE A 5 2.55 -8.19 2.64
N PHE A 6 3.61 -7.92 3.40
CA PHE A 6 4.59 -8.91 3.80
C PHE A 6 4.96 -8.78 5.28
N LYS A 7 5.19 -9.92 5.92
CA LYS A 7 5.48 -10.05 7.34
C LYS A 7 6.90 -10.61 7.54
N LYS A 8 7.92 -9.87 7.07
CA LYS A 8 9.31 -10.34 7.10
C LYS A 8 10.13 -9.74 8.24
N ASN A 9 9.90 -8.47 8.57
CA ASN A 9 10.48 -7.75 9.72
C ASN A 9 9.42 -6.81 10.30
N GLY A 10 8.35 -7.39 10.84
CA GLY A 10 7.11 -6.67 11.12
C GLY A 10 6.19 -6.62 9.90
N VAL A 11 5.03 -6.00 10.09
CA VAL A 11 4.03 -5.84 9.02
C VAL A 11 4.45 -4.66 8.16
N GLN A 12 4.71 -4.93 6.88
CA GLN A 12 5.00 -3.91 5.89
C GLN A 12 4.07 -4.09 4.72
N ALA A 13 3.69 -2.97 4.10
CA ALA A 13 2.85 -2.96 2.92
C ALA A 13 3.45 -2.03 1.86
N MET A 14 3.31 -2.43 0.60
CA MET A 14 3.56 -1.58 -0.55
C MET A 14 2.23 -1.31 -1.23
N VAL A 15 1.98 -0.04 -1.53
CA VAL A 15 0.76 0.43 -2.17
C VAL A 15 1.15 1.18 -3.45
N GLU A 16 0.68 0.68 -4.58
CA GLU A 16 0.81 1.35 -5.88
C GLU A 16 -0.42 2.23 -6.09
N PHE A 17 -0.19 3.51 -6.35
CA PHE A 17 -1.22 4.47 -6.74
C PHE A 17 -1.25 4.64 -8.27
N ASP A 18 -2.35 5.22 -8.77
CA ASP A 18 -2.50 5.53 -10.20
C ASP A 18 -1.52 6.60 -10.69
N SER A 19 -1.22 7.58 -9.83
CA SER A 19 -0.33 8.70 -10.15
C SER A 19 0.61 9.04 -9.00
N LEU A 20 1.76 9.64 -9.33
CA LEU A 20 2.74 10.12 -8.36
C LEU A 20 2.14 11.19 -7.43
N GLU A 21 1.24 12.03 -7.95
CA GLU A 21 0.55 13.05 -7.17
C GLU A 21 -0.34 12.42 -6.08
N SER A 22 -1.11 11.39 -6.45
CA SER A 22 -1.93 10.63 -5.50
C SER A 22 -1.07 9.97 -4.41
N ALA A 23 0.06 9.38 -4.80
CA ALA A 23 1.01 8.76 -3.86
C ALA A 23 1.64 9.79 -2.90
N THR A 24 2.01 10.95 -3.43
CA THR A 24 2.63 12.04 -2.66
C THR A 24 1.63 12.58 -1.64
N ARG A 25 0.41 12.88 -2.07
CA ARG A 25 -0.65 13.37 -1.18
C ARG A 25 -0.99 12.33 -0.10
N ALA A 26 -1.07 11.06 -0.45
CA ALA A 26 -1.30 9.99 0.53
C ALA A 26 -0.17 9.92 1.57
N ARG A 27 1.10 9.99 1.14
CA ARG A 27 2.25 10.02 2.05
C ARG A 27 2.20 11.24 2.98
N GLU A 28 1.97 12.44 2.47
CA GLU A 28 1.94 13.66 3.28
C GLU A 28 0.82 13.65 4.33
N ASN A 29 -0.35 13.07 4.01
CA ASN A 29 -1.48 13.05 4.92
C ASN A 29 -1.43 11.87 5.93
N LEU A 30 -0.78 10.77 5.58
CA LEU A 30 -0.82 9.53 6.37
C LEU A 30 0.49 9.19 7.08
N ASN A 31 1.63 9.76 6.65
CA ASN A 31 2.90 9.48 7.30
C ASN A 31 2.92 10.07 8.72
N GLY A 32 3.22 9.23 9.71
CA GLY A 32 3.19 9.60 11.13
C GLY A 32 1.79 9.57 11.75
N ALA A 33 0.75 9.23 10.99
CA ALA A 33 -0.60 9.07 11.52
C ALA A 33 -0.78 7.71 12.20
N ASP A 34 -1.57 7.68 13.27
CA ASP A 34 -1.94 6.44 13.96
C ASP A 34 -3.19 5.84 13.33
N ILE A 35 -3.16 4.54 12.96
CA ILE A 35 -4.35 3.83 12.45
C ILE A 35 -5.41 3.72 13.56
N TYR A 36 -4.95 3.50 14.79
CA TYR A 36 -5.79 3.45 15.98
C TYR A 36 -5.19 4.41 16.99
N SER A 37 -6.02 5.17 17.70
CA SER A 37 -5.55 6.22 18.61
C SER A 37 -4.44 5.70 19.55
N GLY A 38 -3.22 6.21 19.39
CA GLY A 38 -2.05 5.86 20.21
C GLY A 38 -1.34 4.55 19.85
N CYS A 39 -1.66 3.89 18.73
CA CYS A 39 -0.90 2.73 18.25
C CYS A 39 -0.93 2.57 16.71
N CYS A 40 -0.10 1.66 16.20
CA CYS A 40 0.00 1.36 14.76
C CYS A 40 0.36 2.59 13.89
N THR A 41 1.30 3.43 14.38
CA THR A 41 1.79 4.60 13.66
C THR A 41 2.35 4.22 12.29
N LEU A 42 1.83 4.84 11.24
CA LEU A 42 2.25 4.64 9.87
C LEU A 42 3.60 5.31 9.61
N LYS A 43 4.53 4.56 9.01
CA LYS A 43 5.77 5.10 8.44
C LYS A 43 5.77 4.84 6.95
N ILE A 44 5.74 5.90 6.16
CA ILE A 44 5.54 5.82 4.71
C ILE A 44 6.73 6.44 3.99
N ASP A 45 7.36 5.63 3.13
CA ASP A 45 8.46 6.04 2.27
C ASP A 45 8.21 5.58 0.83
N PHE A 46 8.90 6.21 -0.13
CA PHE A 46 8.78 5.82 -1.53
C PHE A 46 9.49 4.49 -1.78
N ALA A 47 8.78 3.55 -2.39
CA ALA A 47 9.36 2.28 -2.77
C ALA A 47 10.29 2.43 -4.00
N LYS A 48 11.34 1.61 -4.07
CA LYS A 48 12.21 1.52 -5.26
C LYS A 48 11.48 1.05 -6.52
N PRO A 49 10.64 -0.01 -6.49
CA PRO A 49 9.92 -0.43 -7.68
C PRO A 49 8.75 0.50 -7.98
N GLU A 50 8.60 0.87 -9.25
CA GLU A 50 7.47 1.68 -9.74
C GLU A 50 6.17 0.88 -9.92
N LYS A 51 6.28 -0.45 -10.06
CA LYS A 51 5.14 -1.36 -10.23
C LYS A 51 5.17 -2.52 -9.26
N LEU A 52 4.02 -2.84 -8.70
CA LEU A 52 3.81 -4.02 -7.86
C LEU A 52 3.30 -5.19 -8.70
N ASN A 53 3.87 -6.36 -8.45
CA ASN A 53 3.46 -7.59 -9.12
C ASN A 53 2.52 -8.40 -8.22
N VAL A 54 1.22 -8.36 -8.52
CA VAL A 54 0.18 -9.14 -7.84
C VAL A 54 -0.22 -10.32 -8.72
N TYR A 55 0.20 -11.52 -8.35
CA TYR A 55 -0.09 -12.73 -9.14
C TYR A 55 -1.54 -13.21 -8.97
N LYS A 56 -2.10 -13.04 -7.77
CA LYS A 56 -3.45 -13.46 -7.41
C LYS A 56 -3.96 -12.56 -6.29
N ASN A 57 -5.26 -12.28 -6.28
CA ASN A 57 -5.88 -11.59 -5.16
C ASN A 57 -6.02 -12.56 -3.97
N GLU A 58 -5.32 -12.24 -2.90
CA GLU A 58 -5.23 -13.00 -1.66
C GLU A 58 -5.54 -12.05 -0.50
N PRO A 59 -6.64 -12.26 0.24
CA PRO A 59 -7.18 -11.27 1.18
C PRO A 59 -6.18 -10.85 2.28
N GLU A 60 -5.22 -11.69 2.62
CA GLU A 60 -4.24 -11.43 3.69
C GLU A 60 -2.91 -10.87 3.19
N THR A 61 -2.61 -10.95 1.89
CA THR A 61 -1.24 -10.72 1.37
C THR A 61 -1.17 -9.83 0.14
N SER A 62 -2.17 -9.82 -0.75
CA SER A 62 -2.10 -8.95 -1.93
C SER A 62 -3.45 -8.76 -2.60
N TRP A 63 -3.66 -7.58 -3.17
CA TRP A 63 -4.88 -7.27 -3.91
C TRP A 63 -4.57 -6.35 -5.08
N ASP A 64 -5.18 -6.65 -6.22
CA ASP A 64 -5.13 -5.81 -7.42
C ASP A 64 -6.53 -5.25 -7.66
N TYR A 65 -6.69 -3.94 -7.41
CA TYR A 65 -7.97 -3.24 -7.60
C TYR A 65 -8.22 -2.86 -9.07
N THR A 66 -7.24 -3.02 -9.95
CA THR A 66 -7.38 -2.76 -11.39
C THR A 66 -7.96 -3.95 -12.15
N LEU A 67 -7.82 -5.16 -11.61
CA LEU A 67 -8.40 -6.38 -12.20
C LEU A 67 -9.90 -6.53 -11.91
N ALA A 68 -10.40 -5.93 -10.82
CA ALA A 68 -11.80 -6.03 -10.40
C ALA A 68 -12.77 -5.17 -11.24
N THR A 69 -12.27 -4.34 -12.16
CA THR A 69 -13.10 -3.46 -13.02
C THR A 69 -13.47 -4.10 -14.37
N ALA A 70 -13.14 -5.38 -14.59
CA ALA A 70 -13.53 -6.13 -15.79
C ALA A 70 -14.85 -6.89 -15.60
N GLY A 71 -15.87 -6.23 -15.03
CA GLY A 71 -17.22 -6.75 -14.86
C GLY A 71 -18.25 -5.89 -15.56
#